data_AF-A0A537T6X2-F1
#
_entry.id   AF-A0A537T6X2-F1
#
_cell.length_a   1.000
_cell.length_b   1.000
_cell.length_c   1.000
_cell.angle_alpha   90.00
_cell.angle_beta   90.00
_cell.angle_gamma   90.00
#
_symmetry.space_group_name_H-M   'P 1'
#
loop_
_entity.id
_entity.type
_entity.pdbx_description
1 polymer ?
#
loop_
_entity_poly.entity_id
_entity_poly.type
_entity_poly.pdbx_seq_one_letter_code
_entity_poly.pdbx_strand_id
1 'polypeptide(L)'
;MARTIRLQSDSNAHDRPWRVAVEQGFFAEEGLDVVYQEDNPKGNEGRVKDFSQRWKETQLQQGTLEVYPVCEWGAIERVQQLGRGKIIGLDATIRTGAIMVRRDSRVETLADLCNTPIAVTWHAGTFYAAVEAMEAAGISFDEIKLEHAADRLAALLSGRTEAAALMEPLVTRAIAAGCR
;
A
#
# COMPACT_ATOMS: atom_id res chain seq x y z
N MET A 1 -33.05 12.14 10.65
CA MET A 1 -32.59 10.73 10.58
C MET A 1 -31.08 10.77 10.48
N ALA A 2 -30.38 9.91 11.23
CA ALA A 2 -28.93 9.81 11.11
C ALA A 2 -28.55 9.33 9.70
N ARG A 3 -27.47 9.88 9.15
CA ARG A 3 -26.97 9.46 7.84
C ARG A 3 -26.02 8.28 8.03
N THR A 4 -26.31 7.15 7.39
CA THR A 4 -25.37 6.02 7.37
C THR A 4 -24.18 6.32 6.45
N ILE A 5 -22.98 6.03 6.93
CA ILE A 5 -21.73 6.06 6.16
C ILE A 5 -21.06 4.68 6.20
N ARG A 6 -20.54 4.23 5.04
CA ARG A 6 -19.90 2.91 4.91
C ARG A 6 -18.37 3.05 4.89
N LEU A 7 -17.74 2.61 5.97
CA LEU A 7 -16.29 2.62 6.14
C LEU A 7 -15.69 1.27 5.78
N GLN A 8 -14.47 1.28 5.26
CA GLN A 8 -13.71 0.04 5.18
C GLN A 8 -13.11 -0.30 6.54
N SER A 9 -13.25 -1.58 6.94
CA SER A 9 -12.38 -2.20 7.91
C SER A 9 -11.05 -2.55 7.24
N ASP A 10 -9.95 -1.99 7.73
CA ASP A 10 -8.62 -2.38 7.25
C ASP A 10 -7.86 -3.08 8.38
N SER A 11 -7.21 -4.20 8.08
CA SER A 11 -6.46 -5.02 9.04
C SER A 11 -5.19 -4.33 9.57
N ASN A 12 -4.86 -3.18 9.03
CA ASN A 12 -3.71 -2.37 9.36
C ASN A 12 -4.15 -1.19 10.26
N ALA A 13 -3.20 -0.59 10.98
CA ALA A 13 -3.50 0.41 12.01
C ALA A 13 -4.18 1.72 11.52
N HIS A 14 -4.54 1.81 10.24
CA HIS A 14 -5.05 3.02 9.60
C HIS A 14 -6.52 3.33 9.91
N ASP A 15 -7.34 2.34 10.24
CA ASP A 15 -8.75 2.56 10.61
C ASP A 15 -8.96 2.77 12.13
N ARG A 16 -7.89 2.67 12.94
CA ARG A 16 -7.98 2.74 14.40
C ARG A 16 -8.58 4.04 14.95
N PRO A 17 -8.18 5.25 14.48
CA PRO A 17 -8.80 6.48 14.98
C PRO A 17 -10.31 6.51 14.74
N TRP A 18 -10.77 5.88 13.64
CA TRP A 18 -12.17 5.86 13.24
C TRP A 18 -12.95 4.87 14.10
N ARG A 19 -12.35 3.71 14.43
CA ARG A 19 -12.94 2.76 15.39
C ARG A 19 -13.12 3.39 16.76
N VAL A 20 -12.10 4.09 17.25
CA VAL A 20 -12.21 4.84 18.51
C VAL A 20 -13.33 5.88 18.42
N ALA A 21 -13.44 6.64 17.33
CA ALA A 21 -14.53 7.61 17.16
C ALA A 21 -15.93 6.98 17.13
N VAL A 22 -16.07 5.74 16.64
CA VAL A 22 -17.32 4.98 16.73
C VAL A 22 -17.58 4.53 18.17
N GLU A 23 -16.58 3.93 18.83
CA GLU A 23 -16.68 3.44 20.20
C GLU A 23 -16.98 4.55 21.22
N GLN A 24 -16.42 5.74 21.00
CA GLN A 24 -16.62 6.93 21.84
C GLN A 24 -17.89 7.71 21.48
N GLY A 25 -18.61 7.34 20.42
CA GLY A 25 -19.86 7.98 20.02
C GLY A 25 -19.71 9.30 19.24
N PHE A 26 -18.48 9.72 18.88
CA PHE A 26 -18.25 10.99 18.17
C PHE A 26 -18.98 11.07 16.82
N PHE A 27 -19.07 9.96 16.09
CA PHE A 27 -19.88 9.94 14.86
C PHE A 27 -21.38 10.11 15.15
N ALA A 28 -21.88 9.49 16.21
CA ALA A 28 -23.29 9.56 16.58
C ALA A 28 -23.68 10.98 17.05
N GLU A 29 -22.80 11.67 17.76
CA GLU A 29 -22.95 13.08 18.13
C GLU A 29 -23.12 14.00 16.91
N GLU A 30 -22.42 13.68 15.81
CA GLU A 30 -22.55 14.36 14.51
C GLU A 30 -23.72 13.84 13.65
N GLY A 31 -24.57 12.96 14.19
CA GLY A 31 -25.72 12.39 13.49
C GLY A 31 -25.33 11.41 12.37
N LEU A 32 -24.16 10.77 12.48
CA LEU A 32 -23.66 9.77 11.54
C LEU A 32 -23.76 8.36 12.15
N ASP A 33 -24.32 7.45 11.36
CA ASP A 33 -24.35 6.01 11.67
C ASP A 33 -23.26 5.30 10.86
N VAL A 34 -22.38 4.56 11.51
CA VAL A 34 -21.18 4.00 10.88
C VAL A 34 -21.32 2.51 10.68
N VAL A 35 -21.17 2.05 9.44
CA VAL A 35 -21.16 0.63 9.08
C VAL A 35 -19.80 0.26 8.51
N TYR A 36 -19.11 -0.70 9.14
CA TYR A 36 -17.85 -1.25 8.65
C TYR A 36 -18.09 -2.37 7.61
N GLN A 37 -17.45 -2.24 6.46
CA GLN A 37 -17.30 -3.27 5.42
C GLN A 37 -16.08 -4.14 5.77
N GLU A 38 -16.29 -5.41 6.12
CA GLU A 38 -15.23 -6.35 6.55
C GLU A 38 -14.86 -7.41 5.51
N ASP A 39 -15.45 -7.36 4.32
CA ASP A 39 -15.29 -8.31 3.21
C ASP A 39 -14.07 -8.02 2.31
N ASN A 40 -13.10 -7.24 2.79
CA ASN A 40 -11.86 -6.95 2.07
C ASN A 40 -11.05 -8.25 1.80
N PRO A 41 -10.49 -8.44 0.58
CA PRO A 41 -9.65 -9.59 0.28
C PRO A 41 -8.48 -9.75 1.25
N LYS A 42 -8.18 -11.00 1.62
CA LYS A 42 -7.19 -11.31 2.66
C LYS A 42 -5.81 -11.59 2.07
N GLY A 43 -4.78 -11.20 2.81
CA GLY A 43 -3.39 -11.49 2.46
C GLY A 43 -2.98 -10.95 1.09
N ASN A 44 -2.73 -11.88 0.15
CA ASN A 44 -2.24 -11.58 -1.19
C ASN A 44 -3.36 -11.44 -2.23
N GLU A 45 -4.58 -11.90 -1.94
CA GLU A 45 -5.70 -11.96 -2.90
C GLU A 45 -6.09 -10.57 -3.43
N GLY A 46 -6.02 -9.54 -2.57
CA GLY A 46 -6.34 -8.15 -2.96
C GLY A 46 -5.21 -7.39 -3.63
N ARG A 47 -4.04 -8.01 -3.80
CA ARG A 47 -2.83 -7.36 -4.33
C ARG A 47 -2.69 -7.67 -5.82
N VAL A 48 -3.52 -7.03 -6.62
CA VAL A 48 -3.56 -7.21 -8.08
C VAL A 48 -2.73 -6.13 -8.80
N LYS A 49 -2.22 -6.48 -9.99
CA LYS A 49 -1.49 -5.57 -10.87
C LYS A 49 -2.40 -4.59 -11.61
N ASP A 50 -3.57 -5.05 -12.04
CA ASP A 50 -4.51 -4.24 -12.81
C ASP A 50 -5.36 -3.40 -11.87
N PHE A 51 -5.32 -2.08 -12.05
CA PHE A 51 -6.08 -1.13 -11.24
C PHE A 51 -7.60 -1.42 -11.27
N SER A 52 -8.13 -1.83 -12.42
CA SER A 52 -9.57 -2.09 -12.61
C SER A 52 -10.08 -3.29 -11.81
N GLN A 53 -9.18 -4.19 -11.42
CA GLN A 53 -9.51 -5.40 -10.65
C GLN A 53 -9.41 -5.16 -9.13
N ARG A 54 -9.01 -3.95 -8.71
CA ARG A 54 -8.83 -3.68 -7.29
C ARG A 54 -10.19 -3.59 -6.59
N TRP A 55 -10.28 -4.28 -5.47
CA TRP A 55 -11.52 -4.45 -4.73
C TRP A 55 -12.04 -3.13 -4.17
N LYS A 56 -11.19 -2.33 -3.50
CA LYS A 56 -11.62 -1.08 -2.83
C LYS A 56 -12.22 -0.10 -3.84
N GLU A 57 -11.58 0.02 -4.99
CA GLU A 57 -12.00 0.85 -6.11
C GLU A 57 -13.34 0.39 -6.67
N THR A 58 -13.50 -0.92 -6.91
CA THR A 58 -14.77 -1.50 -7.36
C THR A 58 -15.91 -1.21 -6.36
N GLN A 59 -15.68 -1.40 -5.05
CA GLN A 59 -16.69 -1.11 -4.03
C GLN A 59 -17.04 0.38 -3.95
N LEU A 60 -16.04 1.26 -4.05
CA LEU A 60 -16.26 2.71 -4.11
C LEU A 60 -17.10 3.08 -5.34
N GLN A 61 -16.83 2.43 -6.47
CA GLN A 61 -17.57 2.69 -7.70
C GLN A 61 -19.05 2.28 -7.61
N GLN A 62 -19.33 1.17 -6.91
CA GLN A 62 -20.66 0.62 -6.69
C GLN A 62 -21.44 1.32 -5.55
N GLY A 63 -20.77 2.18 -4.76
CA GLY A 63 -21.37 2.85 -3.61
C GLY A 63 -21.58 1.95 -2.39
N THR A 64 -21.01 0.74 -2.41
CA THR A 64 -20.98 -0.16 -1.26
C THR A 64 -19.94 0.29 -0.23
N LEU A 65 -18.86 0.94 -0.67
CA LEU A 65 -17.87 1.58 0.20
C LEU A 65 -17.88 3.10 -0.05
N GLU A 66 -17.89 3.92 1.00
CA GLU A 66 -17.91 5.39 0.87
C GLU A 66 -16.57 6.02 1.29
N VAL A 67 -15.93 5.49 2.34
CA VAL A 67 -14.70 6.08 2.89
C VAL A 67 -13.75 5.00 3.38
N TYR A 68 -12.46 5.16 3.06
CA TYR A 68 -11.43 4.22 3.47
C TYR A 68 -10.04 4.83 3.43
N PRO A 69 -9.14 4.40 4.33
CA PRO A 69 -7.77 4.90 4.37
C PRO A 69 -6.88 4.23 3.31
N VAL A 70 -5.96 5.02 2.78
CA VAL A 70 -4.86 4.59 1.91
C VAL A 70 -3.67 5.52 2.08
N CYS A 71 -2.50 5.16 1.54
CA CYS A 71 -1.39 6.09 1.41
C CYS A 71 -1.74 7.25 0.46
N GLU A 72 -1.09 8.39 0.66
CA GLU A 72 -1.28 9.62 -0.11
C GLU A 72 -1.25 9.40 -1.63
N TRP A 73 -0.16 8.82 -2.16
CA TRP A 73 -0.04 8.55 -3.59
C TRP A 73 -1.13 7.63 -4.14
N GLY A 74 -1.54 6.62 -3.36
CA GLY A 74 -2.65 5.74 -3.73
C GLY A 74 -4.02 6.42 -3.67
N ALA A 75 -4.18 7.48 -2.88
CA ALA A 75 -5.36 8.32 -2.90
C ALA A 75 -5.39 9.22 -4.15
N ILE A 76 -4.25 9.82 -4.50
CA ILE A 76 -4.09 10.67 -5.68
C ILE A 76 -4.32 9.88 -6.96
N GLU A 77 -3.64 8.74 -7.13
CA GLU A 77 -3.83 7.85 -8.28
C GLU A 77 -5.29 7.47 -8.42
N ARG A 78 -5.95 7.12 -7.31
CA ARG A 78 -7.35 6.72 -7.35
C ARG A 78 -8.28 7.82 -7.82
N VAL A 79 -8.17 9.03 -7.25
CA VAL A 79 -9.03 10.15 -7.66
C VAL A 79 -8.82 10.45 -9.14
N GLN A 80 -7.58 10.40 -9.62
CA GLN A 80 -7.25 10.58 -11.03
C GLN A 80 -7.84 9.47 -11.92
N GLN A 81 -7.58 8.20 -11.60
CA GLN A 81 -7.99 7.05 -12.41
C GLN A 81 -9.51 6.85 -12.45
N LEU A 82 -10.19 7.09 -11.34
CA LEU A 82 -11.65 6.96 -11.28
C LEU A 82 -12.38 8.18 -11.86
N GLY A 83 -11.71 9.33 -11.99
CA GLY A 83 -12.32 10.61 -12.35
C GLY A 83 -13.36 11.10 -11.32
N ARG A 84 -13.38 10.52 -10.11
CA ARG A 84 -14.31 10.82 -9.01
C ARG A 84 -13.72 10.46 -7.66
N GLY A 85 -14.40 10.89 -6.60
CA GLY A 85 -13.93 10.75 -5.22
C GLY A 85 -13.19 12.00 -4.75
N LYS A 86 -12.95 12.09 -3.44
CA LYS A 86 -12.25 13.21 -2.80
C LYS A 86 -11.32 12.68 -1.72
N ILE A 87 -10.17 13.32 -1.58
CA ILE A 87 -9.33 13.16 -0.39
C ILE A 87 -9.92 14.11 0.66
N ILE A 88 -10.46 13.55 1.74
CA ILE A 88 -11.22 14.33 2.74
C ILE A 88 -10.46 14.56 4.05
N GLY A 89 -9.29 13.94 4.20
CA GLY A 89 -8.47 14.06 5.39
C GLY A 89 -7.09 13.47 5.16
N LEU A 90 -6.14 13.94 5.95
CA LEU A 90 -4.77 13.45 6.00
C LEU A 90 -4.49 13.00 7.44
N ASP A 91 -3.97 11.79 7.58
CA ASP A 91 -3.43 11.27 8.84
C ASP A 91 -1.95 10.97 8.64
N ALA A 92 -1.11 11.58 9.46
CA ALA A 92 0.33 11.45 9.35
C ALA A 92 0.78 10.15 10.04
N THR A 93 1.30 9.20 9.25
CA THR A 93 1.86 7.96 9.77
C THR A 93 3.31 7.81 9.34
N ILE A 94 4.17 7.40 10.27
CA ILE A 94 5.56 7.04 9.96
C ILE A 94 5.61 5.53 9.72
N ARG A 95 6.21 5.13 8.59
CA ARG A 95 6.43 3.74 8.21
C ARG A 95 7.90 3.54 7.90
N THR A 96 8.46 2.45 8.40
CA THR A 96 9.84 2.04 8.09
C THR A 96 9.81 1.00 6.97
N GLY A 97 10.62 1.22 5.95
CA GLY A 97 10.77 0.33 4.81
C GLY A 97 12.16 0.44 4.18
N ALA A 98 12.48 -0.51 3.31
CA ALA A 98 13.76 -0.60 2.63
C ALA A 98 13.59 -1.32 1.27
N ILE A 99 14.45 -0.98 0.31
CA ILE A 99 14.67 -1.81 -0.87
C ILE A 99 15.70 -2.87 -0.45
N MET A 100 15.24 -4.10 -0.29
CA MET A 100 16.06 -5.23 0.14
C MET A 100 16.52 -6.03 -1.07
N VAL A 101 17.73 -6.56 -1.03
CA VAL A 101 18.30 -7.48 -2.03
C VAL A 101 18.43 -8.89 -1.47
N ARG A 102 18.41 -9.89 -2.36
CA ARG A 102 18.58 -11.29 -1.97
C ARG A 102 19.95 -11.53 -1.33
N ARG A 103 20.04 -12.53 -0.46
CA ARG A 103 21.24 -12.80 0.37
C ARG A 103 22.55 -12.92 -0.42
N ASP A 104 22.47 -13.49 -1.62
CA ASP A 104 23.60 -13.78 -2.51
C ASP A 104 23.77 -12.72 -3.61
N SER A 105 23.06 -11.58 -3.48
CA SER A 105 23.18 -10.46 -4.39
C SER A 105 24.57 -9.82 -4.35
N ARG A 106 25.01 -9.34 -5.51
CA ARG A 106 26.21 -8.50 -5.67
C ARG A 106 25.91 -7.00 -5.60
N VAL A 107 24.63 -6.63 -5.46
CA VAL A 107 24.19 -5.24 -5.31
C VAL A 107 24.63 -4.73 -3.94
N GLU A 108 25.31 -3.59 -3.92
CA GLU A 108 25.75 -2.94 -2.68
C GLU A 108 25.17 -1.53 -2.54
N THR A 109 24.68 -0.95 -3.63
CA THR A 109 24.10 0.40 -3.67
C THR A 109 22.83 0.43 -4.52
N LEU A 110 22.00 1.48 -4.36
CA LEU A 110 20.84 1.68 -5.21
C LEU A 110 21.22 1.85 -6.69
N ALA A 111 22.40 2.41 -6.99
CA ALA A 111 22.90 2.56 -8.35
C ALA A 111 23.13 1.21 -9.06
N ASP A 112 23.49 0.15 -8.31
CA ASP A 112 23.63 -1.19 -8.89
C ASP A 112 22.27 -1.79 -9.30
N LEU A 113 21.16 -1.21 -8.86
CA LEU A 113 19.80 -1.59 -9.27
C LEU A 113 19.31 -0.86 -10.53
N CYS A 114 20.12 0.00 -11.16
CA CYS A 114 19.78 0.57 -12.46
C CYS A 114 19.44 -0.55 -13.45
N ASN A 115 18.30 -0.41 -14.14
CA ASN A 115 17.77 -1.39 -15.09
C ASN A 115 17.49 -2.79 -14.51
N THR A 116 17.53 -2.96 -13.18
CA THR A 116 17.23 -4.23 -12.49
C THR A 116 15.82 -4.19 -11.90
N PRO A 117 14.95 -5.18 -12.20
CA PRO A 117 13.60 -5.20 -11.65
C PRO A 117 13.54 -5.30 -10.12
N ILE A 118 12.81 -4.37 -9.50
CA ILE A 118 12.51 -4.35 -8.07
C ILE A 118 11.07 -4.84 -7.85
N ALA A 119 10.90 -5.84 -7.00
CA ALA A 119 9.58 -6.36 -6.66
C ALA A 119 8.77 -5.34 -5.84
N VAL A 120 7.60 -4.97 -6.36
CA VAL A 120 6.65 -4.04 -5.73
C VAL A 120 5.23 -4.60 -5.82
N THR A 121 4.36 -4.14 -4.93
CA THR A 121 2.91 -4.33 -5.08
C THR A 121 2.39 -3.08 -5.78
N TRP A 122 1.87 -3.20 -7.00
CA TRP A 122 1.34 -2.07 -7.75
C TRP A 122 0.24 -1.36 -6.96
N HIS A 123 0.20 -0.03 -7.09
CA HIS A 123 -0.78 0.84 -6.42
C HIS A 123 -0.70 0.83 -4.88
N ALA A 124 0.34 0.23 -4.30
CA ALA A 124 0.59 0.26 -2.86
C ALA A 124 1.64 1.34 -2.52
N GLY A 125 1.63 1.84 -1.28
CA GLY A 125 2.59 2.86 -0.83
C GLY A 125 4.06 2.50 -1.09
N THR A 126 4.42 1.23 -0.97
CA THR A 126 5.78 0.73 -1.24
C THR A 126 6.18 0.74 -2.71
N PHE A 127 5.23 0.80 -3.65
CA PHE A 127 5.55 1.03 -5.05
C PHE A 127 6.05 2.46 -5.25
N TYR A 128 5.29 3.46 -4.78
CA TYR A 128 5.68 4.87 -4.88
C TYR A 128 6.96 5.17 -4.10
N ALA A 129 7.08 4.64 -2.88
CA ALA A 129 8.28 4.83 -2.06
C ALA A 129 9.53 4.21 -2.69
N ALA A 130 9.40 3.13 -3.47
CA ALA A 130 10.53 2.55 -4.19
C ALA A 130 11.02 3.47 -5.33
N VAL A 131 10.09 4.08 -6.06
CA VAL A 131 10.42 5.07 -7.10
C VAL A 131 11.11 6.28 -6.46
N GLU A 132 10.52 6.85 -5.41
CA GLU A 132 11.08 8.01 -4.71
C GLU A 132 12.49 7.74 -4.15
N ALA A 133 12.72 6.55 -3.57
CA ALA A 133 14.03 6.18 -3.06
C ALA A 133 15.10 6.05 -4.17
N MET A 134 14.72 5.51 -5.34
CA MET A 134 15.62 5.38 -6.49
C MET A 134 15.92 6.73 -7.15
N GLU A 135 14.91 7.59 -7.30
CA GLU A 135 15.08 8.95 -7.83
C GLU A 135 15.94 9.80 -6.89
N ALA A 136 15.76 9.69 -5.57
CA ALA A 136 16.60 10.35 -4.58
C ALA A 136 18.07 9.88 -4.63
N ALA A 137 18.32 8.67 -5.13
CA ALA A 137 19.66 8.14 -5.38
C ALA A 137 20.27 8.62 -6.72
N GLY A 138 19.57 9.45 -7.48
CA GLY A 138 20.03 10.02 -8.75
C GLY A 138 19.74 9.15 -9.98
N ILE A 139 18.89 8.14 -9.85
CA ILE A 139 18.53 7.22 -10.93
C ILE A 139 17.34 7.78 -11.68
N SER A 140 17.41 7.86 -13.00
CA SER A 140 16.32 8.41 -13.79
C SER A 140 15.15 7.43 -13.88
N PHE A 141 13.92 7.96 -13.99
CA PHE A 141 12.71 7.13 -13.98
C PHE A 141 12.70 6.03 -15.05
N ASP A 142 13.29 6.27 -16.22
CA ASP A 142 13.40 5.30 -17.29
C ASP A 142 14.35 4.14 -16.98
N GLU A 143 15.28 4.31 -16.04
CA GLU A 143 16.18 3.26 -15.55
C GLU A 143 15.58 2.46 -14.37
N ILE A 144 14.51 2.96 -13.74
CA ILE A 144 13.82 2.27 -12.65
C ILE A 144 12.91 1.18 -13.24
N LYS A 145 13.23 -0.09 -12.98
CA LYS A 145 12.41 -1.23 -13.41
C LYS A 145 11.65 -1.82 -12.23
N LEU A 146 10.36 -2.04 -12.41
CA LEU A 146 9.46 -2.52 -11.36
C LEU A 146 8.71 -3.76 -11.81
N GLU A 147 8.61 -4.73 -10.91
CA GLU A 147 7.90 -5.98 -11.16
C GLU A 147 6.81 -6.20 -10.12
N HIS A 148 5.62 -6.65 -10.56
CA HIS A 148 4.56 -6.96 -9.62
C HIS A 148 4.89 -8.21 -8.79
N ALA A 149 4.78 -8.08 -7.48
CA ALA A 149 4.64 -9.23 -6.59
C ALA A 149 3.51 -8.97 -5.58
N ALA A 150 2.55 -9.90 -5.55
CA ALA A 150 1.55 -9.96 -4.48
C ALA A 150 2.24 -10.28 -3.14
N ASP A 151 3.22 -11.21 -3.16
CA ASP A 151 4.10 -11.51 -2.03
C ASP A 151 5.55 -11.14 -2.34
N ARG A 152 5.92 -9.92 -1.96
CA ARG A 152 7.26 -9.36 -2.22
C ARG A 152 8.37 -10.06 -1.42
N LEU A 153 8.08 -10.43 -0.16
CA LEU A 153 9.05 -11.14 0.66
C LEU A 153 9.28 -12.54 0.09
N ALA A 154 8.22 -13.27 -0.28
CA ALA A 154 8.39 -14.59 -0.89
C ALA A 154 9.13 -14.52 -2.24
N ALA A 155 8.88 -13.49 -3.06
CA ALA A 155 9.61 -13.28 -4.31
C ALA A 155 11.12 -13.05 -4.09
N LEU A 156 11.47 -12.23 -3.09
CA LEU A 156 12.85 -11.98 -2.70
C LEU A 156 13.54 -13.25 -2.18
N LEU A 157 12.90 -13.95 -1.23
CA LEU A 157 13.48 -15.13 -0.58
C LEU A 157 13.62 -16.32 -1.53
N SER A 158 12.74 -16.45 -2.53
CA SER A 158 12.86 -17.49 -3.54
C SER A 158 13.90 -17.16 -4.62
N GLY A 159 14.54 -15.99 -4.58
CA GLY A 159 15.45 -15.52 -5.63
C GLY A 159 14.77 -15.23 -6.97
N ARG A 160 13.44 -15.10 -6.99
CA ARG A 160 12.70 -14.77 -8.23
C ARG A 160 13.00 -13.35 -8.68
N THR A 161 13.25 -12.47 -7.72
CA THR A 161 13.57 -11.06 -7.93
C THR A 161 14.88 -10.74 -7.23
N GLU A 162 15.71 -9.91 -7.86
CA GLU A 162 16.99 -9.46 -7.30
C GLU A 162 16.77 -8.61 -6.05
N ALA A 163 15.78 -7.72 -6.11
CA ALA A 163 15.41 -6.80 -5.05
C ALA A 163 13.90 -6.74 -4.83
N ALA A 164 13.48 -6.29 -3.65
CA ALA A 164 12.09 -6.05 -3.30
C ALA A 164 11.99 -4.84 -2.38
N ALA A 165 11.08 -3.91 -2.69
CA ALA A 165 10.70 -2.87 -1.74
C ALA A 165 9.86 -3.51 -0.63
N LEU A 166 10.26 -3.42 0.62
CA LEU A 166 9.58 -4.00 1.77
C LEU A 166 9.28 -2.93 2.83
N MET A 167 8.31 -3.22 3.69
CA MET A 167 8.03 -2.44 4.90
C MET A 167 8.06 -3.37 6.11
N GLU A 168 8.22 -2.82 7.31
CA GLU A 168 8.10 -3.64 8.53
C GLU A 168 6.73 -4.33 8.63
N PRO A 169 6.66 -5.58 9.14
CA PRO A 169 7.76 -6.38 9.70
C PRO A 169 8.56 -7.18 8.66
N LEU A 170 8.33 -6.98 7.36
CA LEU A 170 8.93 -7.80 6.30
C LEU A 170 10.42 -7.51 6.09
N VAL A 171 10.87 -6.28 6.38
CA VAL A 171 12.30 -5.91 6.40
C VAL A 171 13.04 -6.76 7.43
N THR A 172 12.56 -6.75 8.69
CA THR A 172 13.13 -7.59 9.76
C THR A 172 13.17 -9.07 9.36
N ARG A 173 12.11 -9.58 8.73
CA ARG A 173 12.07 -10.98 8.26
C ARG A 173 13.07 -11.27 7.15
N ALA A 174 13.29 -10.33 6.23
CA ALA A 174 14.28 -10.48 5.17
C ALA A 174 15.70 -10.50 5.74
N ILE A 175 16.02 -9.60 6.66
CA ILE A 175 17.32 -9.56 7.36
C ILE A 175 17.58 -10.88 8.10
N ALA A 176 16.58 -11.42 8.80
CA ALA A 176 16.70 -12.71 9.49
C ALA A 176 16.96 -13.89 8.53
N ALA A 177 16.58 -13.76 7.25
CA ALA A 177 16.85 -14.74 6.21
C ALA A 177 18.19 -14.50 5.47
N GLY A 178 18.95 -13.49 5.87
CA GLY A 178 20.25 -13.12 5.30
C GLY A 178 20.19 -12.17 4.10
N CYS A 179 19.01 -11.63 3.75
CA CYS A 179 18.89 -10.53 2.80
C CYS A 179 19.53 -9.25 3.37
N ARG A 180 19.91 -8.32 2.48
CA ARG A 180 20.54 -7.05 2.82
C ARG A 180 19.74 -5.89 2.28
#